data_AF-A0AAE0W901-F1
#
_entry.id   AF-A0AAE0W901-F1
#
_cell.length_a   1.000
_cell.length_b   1.000
_cell.length_c   1.000
_cell.angle_alpha   90.00
_cell.angle_beta   90.00
_cell.angle_gamma   90.00
#
_symmetry.space_group_name_H-M   'P 1'
#
loop_
_entity.id
_entity.type
_entity.pdbx_description
1 polymer ?
#
loop_
_entity_poly.entity_id
_entity_poly.type
_entity_poly.pdbx_seq_one_letter_code
_entity_poly.pdbx_strand_id
1 'polypeptide(L)'
;MAALSTTAQAHEILEDEALAEEKLLEELETSEIPSYIREARLAELKHKAVEFQELQKQGHGVYNDIMDEKTFLEVTTSEDRCIVHFYHSDYRRCSIMDSHLEKLTEKYYETKFAKMNVEKAKFLVEKLKIRVLPAVFCFLKGIVKDRIIGFEELGGSDSFQTIVLEKRLAQSGVIEMAEEELEKKTIFGHKKIQEKDEDSSDDDDGY
;
A
#
# COMPACT_ATOMS: atom_id res chain seq x y z
N MET A 1 -9.59 4.86 -12.45
CA MET A 1 -9.87 5.46 -11.14
C MET A 1 -10.11 4.29 -10.20
N ALA A 2 -9.05 3.64 -9.71
CA ALA A 2 -9.21 2.64 -8.65
C ALA A 2 -9.53 3.42 -7.37
N ALA A 3 -10.62 3.06 -6.72
CA ALA A 3 -11.06 3.75 -5.52
C ALA A 3 -10.16 3.29 -4.37
N LEU A 4 -9.32 4.21 -3.89
CA LEU A 4 -8.55 4.05 -2.67
C LEU A 4 -9.49 3.71 -1.51
N SER A 5 -9.62 2.41 -1.25
CA SER A 5 -10.53 1.89 -0.25
C SER A 5 -9.72 1.54 0.98
N THR A 6 -9.99 2.25 2.07
CA THR A 6 -9.42 1.91 3.38
C THR A 6 -10.13 0.69 3.95
N THR A 7 -9.51 -0.01 4.90
CA THR A 7 -10.15 -1.16 5.56
C THR A 7 -11.47 -0.76 6.24
N ALA A 8 -11.56 0.47 6.78
CA ALA A 8 -12.78 0.99 7.37
C ALA A 8 -13.89 1.19 6.33
N GLN A 9 -13.57 1.80 5.18
CA GLN A 9 -14.53 1.97 4.08
C GLN A 9 -14.97 0.62 3.50
N ALA A 10 -14.07 -0.35 3.38
CA ALA A 10 -14.43 -1.70 2.93
C ALA A 10 -15.43 -2.35 3.89
N HIS A 11 -15.26 -2.18 5.21
CA HIS A 11 -16.20 -2.69 6.21
C HIS A 11 -17.57 -1.98 6.15
N GLU A 12 -17.56 -0.66 6.00
CA GLU A 12 -18.79 0.14 5.84
C GLU A 12 -19.57 -0.28 4.60
N ILE A 13 -18.90 -0.53 3.47
CA ILE A 13 -19.55 -1.00 2.23
C ILE A 13 -20.22 -2.37 2.41
N LEU A 14 -19.57 -3.29 3.15
CA LEU A 14 -20.13 -4.61 3.45
C LEU A 14 -21.35 -4.51 4.38
N GLU A 15 -21.32 -3.62 5.38
CA GLU A 15 -22.47 -3.35 6.25
C GLU A 15 -23.62 -2.68 5.47
N ASP A 16 -23.30 -1.70 4.64
CA ASP A 16 -24.26 -0.99 3.79
C ASP A 16 -24.92 -1.93 2.78
N GLU A 17 -24.21 -2.91 2.21
CA GLU A 17 -24.81 -3.92 1.34
C GLU A 17 -25.89 -4.71 2.10
N ALA A 18 -25.56 -5.24 3.27
CA ALA A 18 -26.49 -6.02 4.07
C ALA A 18 -27.72 -5.20 4.47
N LEU A 19 -27.51 -3.94 4.88
CA LEU A 19 -28.59 -3.02 5.23
C LEU A 19 -29.42 -2.60 4.00
N ALA A 20 -28.78 -2.42 2.85
CA ALA A 20 -29.46 -2.08 1.61
C ALA A 20 -30.33 -3.24 1.12
N GLU A 21 -29.86 -4.49 1.23
CA GLU A 21 -30.67 -5.67 0.93
C GLU A 21 -31.91 -5.76 1.83
N GLU A 22 -31.76 -5.52 3.13
CA GLU A 22 -32.86 -5.52 4.09
C GLU A 22 -33.88 -4.42 3.79
N LYS A 23 -33.43 -3.16 3.61
CA LYS A 23 -34.31 -2.03 3.26
C LYS A 23 -35.05 -2.24 1.94
N LEU A 24 -34.44 -2.92 0.97
CA LEU A 24 -35.09 -3.20 -0.31
C LEU A 24 -36.20 -4.24 -0.17
N LEU A 25 -36.02 -5.25 0.68
CA LEU A 25 -37.08 -6.19 1.01
C LEU A 25 -38.29 -5.45 1.61
N GLU A 26 -38.06 -4.46 2.47
CA GLU A 26 -39.12 -3.60 3.02
C GLU A 26 -39.72 -2.64 1.99
N GLU A 27 -38.91 -2.06 1.09
CA GLU A 27 -39.41 -1.16 0.04
C GLU A 27 -40.26 -1.86 -1.02
N LEU A 28 -39.96 -3.13 -1.33
CA LEU A 28 -40.76 -4.00 -2.21
C LEU A 28 -42.19 -4.18 -1.67
N GLU A 29 -42.36 -4.05 -0.36
CA GLU A 29 -43.67 -4.08 0.28
C GLU A 29 -44.37 -2.70 0.26
N THR A 30 -43.65 -1.60 -0.01
CA THR A 30 -44.12 -0.25 0.39
C THR A 30 -44.15 0.86 -0.67
N SER A 31 -43.34 0.91 -1.76
CA SER A 31 -43.21 2.20 -2.50
C SER A 31 -42.84 2.24 -4.01
N GLU A 32 -43.03 3.44 -4.60
CA GLU A 32 -43.24 3.85 -6.01
C GLU A 32 -42.00 4.27 -6.86
N ILE A 33 -40.76 4.07 -6.39
CA ILE A 33 -39.55 4.44 -7.19
C ILE A 33 -39.45 3.53 -8.44
N PRO A 34 -39.11 4.03 -9.64
CA PRO A 34 -39.01 3.15 -10.82
C PRO A 34 -38.00 2.01 -10.62
N SER A 35 -38.44 0.77 -10.87
CA SER A 35 -37.67 -0.47 -10.60
C SER A 35 -36.24 -0.40 -11.15
N TYR A 36 -36.09 0.13 -12.37
CA TYR A 36 -34.80 0.18 -13.07
C TYR A 36 -33.73 1.05 -12.38
N ILE A 37 -34.10 2.15 -11.70
CA ILE A 37 -33.13 3.00 -10.98
C ILE A 37 -32.67 2.31 -9.70
N ARG A 38 -33.59 1.61 -9.03
CA ARG A 38 -33.30 0.85 -7.80
C ARG A 38 -32.38 -0.32 -8.10
N GLU A 39 -32.73 -1.12 -9.10
CA GLU A 39 -31.95 -2.27 -9.55
C GLU A 39 -30.53 -1.86 -9.98
N ALA A 40 -30.37 -0.74 -10.70
CA ALA A 40 -29.06 -0.27 -11.14
C ALA A 40 -28.14 0.11 -9.97
N ARG A 41 -28.66 0.86 -8.97
CA ARG A 41 -27.87 1.25 -7.79
C ARG A 41 -27.51 0.04 -6.93
N LEU A 42 -28.47 -0.87 -6.73
CA LEU A 42 -28.23 -2.09 -5.98
C LEU A 42 -27.17 -2.95 -6.65
N ALA A 43 -27.23 -3.11 -7.98
CA ALA A 43 -26.25 -3.90 -8.72
C ALA A 43 -24.82 -3.35 -8.57
N GLU A 44 -24.65 -2.02 -8.59
CA GLU A 44 -23.32 -1.41 -8.38
C GLU A 44 -22.80 -1.64 -6.96
N LEU A 45 -23.65 -1.48 -5.94
CA LEU A 45 -23.28 -1.72 -4.54
C LEU A 45 -22.93 -3.20 -4.31
N LYS A 46 -23.76 -4.12 -4.81
CA LYS A 46 -23.52 -5.57 -4.74
C LYS A 46 -22.21 -5.96 -5.41
N HIS A 47 -21.92 -5.43 -6.59
CA HIS A 47 -20.67 -5.74 -7.28
C HIS A 47 -19.45 -5.34 -6.44
N LYS A 48 -19.45 -4.12 -5.89
CA LYS A 48 -18.34 -3.65 -5.04
C LYS A 48 -18.24 -4.47 -3.75
N ALA A 49 -19.36 -4.78 -3.12
CA ALA A 49 -19.36 -5.54 -1.88
C ALA A 49 -18.87 -6.99 -2.08
N VAL A 50 -19.27 -7.64 -3.18
CA VAL A 50 -18.73 -8.96 -3.57
C VAL A 50 -17.21 -8.91 -3.76
N GLU A 51 -16.69 -7.89 -4.46
CA GLU A 51 -15.25 -7.68 -4.64
C GLU A 51 -14.53 -7.52 -3.29
N PHE A 52 -15.04 -6.65 -2.40
CA PHE A 52 -14.47 -6.49 -1.06
C PHE A 52 -14.56 -7.76 -0.21
N GLN A 53 -15.62 -8.54 -0.35
CA GLN A 53 -15.81 -9.79 0.37
C GLN A 53 -14.83 -10.87 -0.11
N GLU A 54 -14.54 -10.94 -1.41
CA GLU A 54 -13.52 -11.83 -1.97
C GLU A 54 -12.13 -11.47 -1.45
N LEU A 55 -11.77 -10.19 -1.49
CA LEU A 55 -10.52 -9.68 -0.92
C LEU A 55 -10.43 -9.99 0.60
N GLN A 56 -11.54 -9.87 1.33
CA GLN A 56 -11.58 -10.20 2.76
C GLN A 56 -11.31 -11.68 3.00
N LYS A 57 -11.92 -12.56 2.20
CA LYS A 57 -11.69 -14.02 2.25
C LYS A 57 -10.23 -14.38 1.93
N GLN A 58 -9.59 -13.62 1.05
CA GLN A 58 -8.17 -13.72 0.75
C GLN A 58 -7.29 -13.11 1.85
N GLY A 59 -7.89 -12.47 2.86
CA GLY A 59 -7.23 -11.91 4.04
C GLY A 59 -6.63 -10.53 3.80
N HIS A 60 -7.20 -9.74 2.89
CA HIS A 60 -6.84 -8.33 2.72
C HIS A 60 -7.20 -7.51 3.96
N GLY A 61 -6.52 -6.37 4.14
CA GLY A 61 -6.70 -5.52 5.32
C GLY A 61 -6.11 -6.09 6.62
N VAL A 62 -5.43 -7.25 6.58
CA VAL A 62 -4.75 -7.85 7.74
C VAL A 62 -3.30 -8.18 7.40
N TYR A 63 -2.38 -7.80 8.30
CA TYR A 63 -0.96 -8.08 8.14
C TYR A 63 -0.61 -9.49 8.64
N ASN A 64 -0.64 -10.45 7.71
CA ASN A 64 -0.52 -11.88 8.03
C ASN A 64 0.92 -12.40 7.92
N ASP A 65 1.27 -13.38 8.76
CA ASP A 65 2.53 -14.12 8.68
C ASP A 65 2.36 -15.39 7.83
N ILE A 66 3.19 -15.53 6.80
CA ILE A 66 3.24 -16.69 5.93
C ILE A 66 4.23 -17.69 6.54
N MET A 67 3.73 -18.88 6.86
CA MET A 67 4.53 -19.88 7.60
C MET A 67 5.34 -20.80 6.68
N ASP A 68 4.94 -20.92 5.42
CA ASP A 68 5.50 -21.87 4.47
C ASP A 68 5.69 -21.26 3.06
N GLU A 69 6.72 -21.75 2.38
CA GLU A 69 7.13 -21.23 1.06
C GLU A 69 6.10 -21.54 -0.03
N LYS A 70 5.26 -22.57 0.16
CA LYS A 70 4.21 -22.93 -0.80
C LYS A 70 3.10 -21.88 -0.77
N THR A 71 2.59 -21.54 0.41
CA THR A 71 1.62 -20.46 0.58
C THR A 71 2.17 -19.12 0.13
N PHE A 72 3.47 -18.85 0.31
CA PHE A 72 4.10 -17.65 -0.27
C PHE A 72 3.94 -17.58 -1.80
N LEU A 73 4.22 -18.68 -2.51
CA LEU A 73 4.09 -18.72 -3.97
C LEU A 73 2.63 -18.59 -4.41
N GLU A 74 1.71 -19.22 -3.69
CA GLU A 74 0.27 -19.09 -3.95
C GLU A 74 -0.18 -17.64 -3.79
N VAL A 75 0.09 -17.00 -2.65
CA VAL A 75 -0.30 -15.62 -2.38
C VAL A 75 0.30 -14.65 -3.39
N THR A 76 1.60 -14.76 -3.68
CA THR A 76 2.25 -13.82 -4.60
C THR A 76 1.77 -13.95 -6.04
N THR A 77 1.24 -15.13 -6.45
CA THR A 77 0.74 -15.38 -7.81
C THR A 77 -0.77 -15.23 -7.96
N SER A 78 -1.56 -15.39 -6.88
CA SER A 78 -3.00 -15.16 -6.88
C SER A 78 -3.35 -13.68 -6.81
N GLU A 79 -2.54 -12.89 -6.10
CA GLU A 79 -2.84 -11.49 -5.85
C GLU A 79 -2.30 -10.56 -6.93
N ASP A 80 -3.12 -9.56 -7.30
CA ASP A 80 -2.73 -8.54 -8.26
C ASP A 80 -1.64 -7.61 -7.69
N ARG A 81 -1.78 -7.23 -6.42
CA ARG A 81 -0.87 -6.34 -5.69
C ARG A 81 -0.51 -6.96 -4.35
N CYS A 82 0.76 -7.32 -4.17
CA CYS A 82 1.23 -7.95 -2.94
C CYS A 82 2.56 -7.36 -2.47
N ILE A 83 2.67 -7.11 -1.17
CA ILE A 83 3.89 -6.66 -0.50
C ILE A 83 4.25 -7.70 0.55
N VAL A 84 5.46 -8.25 0.47
CA VAL A 84 5.96 -9.23 1.43
C VAL A 84 7.21 -8.73 2.12
N HIS A 85 7.16 -8.66 3.46
CA HIS A 85 8.30 -8.35 4.31
C HIS A 85 9.01 -9.62 4.78
N PHE A 86 10.25 -9.79 4.35
CA PHE A 86 11.14 -10.81 4.88
C PHE A 86 11.82 -10.30 6.14
N TYR A 87 11.57 -10.98 7.25
CA TYR A 87 11.96 -10.53 8.58
C TYR A 87 12.67 -11.63 9.37
N HIS A 88 13.27 -11.22 10.47
CA HIS A 88 13.86 -12.11 11.47
C HIS A 88 13.63 -11.51 12.86
N SER A 89 13.22 -12.33 13.84
CA SER A 89 12.79 -11.90 15.18
C SER A 89 13.85 -11.08 15.93
N ASP A 90 15.11 -11.48 15.80
CA ASP A 90 16.22 -10.88 16.56
C ASP A 90 16.64 -9.50 16.04
N TYR A 91 16.13 -9.08 14.87
CA TYR A 91 16.53 -7.83 14.23
C TYR A 91 15.52 -6.72 14.56
N ARG A 92 15.90 -5.78 15.42
CA ARG A 92 15.07 -4.63 15.81
C ARG A 92 14.52 -3.82 14.63
N ARG A 93 15.30 -3.67 13.55
CA ARG A 93 14.87 -2.94 12.33
C ARG A 93 13.70 -3.63 11.63
N CYS A 94 13.59 -4.95 11.71
CA CYS A 94 12.43 -5.68 11.20
C CYS A 94 11.16 -5.30 11.96
N SER A 95 11.23 -5.18 13.29
CA SER A 95 10.07 -4.76 14.10
C SER A 95 9.61 -3.34 13.75
N ILE A 96 10.55 -2.44 13.46
CA ILE A 96 10.23 -1.07 13.02
C ILE A 96 9.49 -1.11 11.66
N MET A 97 9.99 -1.90 10.71
CA MET A 97 9.35 -2.07 9.40
C MET A 97 7.93 -2.66 9.54
N ASP A 98 7.76 -3.68 10.40
CA ASP A 98 6.46 -4.27 10.71
C ASP A 98 5.45 -3.21 11.17
N SER A 99 5.84 -2.34 12.11
CA SER A 99 4.95 -1.27 12.61
C SER A 99 4.54 -0.24 11.54
N HIS A 100 5.36 -0.03 10.51
CA HIS A 100 4.98 0.85 9.40
C HIS A 100 4.06 0.14 8.40
N LEU A 101 4.34 -1.12 8.07
CA LEU A 101 3.54 -1.91 7.14
C LEU A 101 2.14 -2.23 7.71
N GLU A 102 2.03 -2.45 9.01
CA GLU A 102 0.75 -2.65 9.69
C GLU A 102 -0.18 -1.43 9.52
N LYS A 103 0.36 -0.21 9.71
CA LYS A 103 -0.39 1.04 9.47
C LYS A 103 -0.80 1.21 8.01
N LEU A 104 0.04 0.78 7.07
CA LEU A 104 -0.27 0.86 5.65
C LEU A 104 -1.34 -0.16 5.24
N THR A 105 -1.40 -1.30 5.93
CA THR A 105 -2.42 -2.33 5.69
C THR A 105 -3.83 -1.80 5.93
N GLU A 106 -4.03 -0.94 6.95
CA GLU A 106 -5.31 -0.29 7.22
C GLU A 106 -5.73 0.72 6.14
N LYS A 107 -4.75 1.31 5.45
CA LYS A 107 -4.98 2.35 4.45
C LYS A 107 -5.20 1.79 3.05
N TYR A 108 -4.54 0.69 2.71
CA TYR A 108 -4.51 0.13 1.35
C TYR A 108 -5.14 -1.27 1.32
N TYR A 109 -6.47 -1.33 1.40
CA TYR A 109 -7.20 -2.60 1.46
C TYR A 109 -6.98 -3.47 0.21
N GLU A 110 -6.89 -2.83 -0.97
CA GLU A 110 -6.71 -3.53 -2.25
C GLU A 110 -5.31 -4.17 -2.41
N THR A 111 -4.36 -3.86 -1.53
CA THR A 111 -3.00 -4.42 -1.57
C THR A 111 -2.83 -5.44 -0.47
N LYS A 112 -2.39 -6.64 -0.83
CA LYS A 112 -2.11 -7.70 0.14
C LYS A 112 -0.79 -7.41 0.85
N PHE A 113 -0.83 -7.23 2.16
CA PHE A 113 0.37 -7.14 3.00
C PHE A 113 0.61 -8.47 3.73
N ALA A 114 1.84 -8.95 3.68
CA ALA A 114 2.25 -10.15 4.39
C ALA A 114 3.69 -10.04 4.87
N LYS A 115 4.06 -10.93 5.79
CA LYS A 115 5.44 -11.12 6.22
C LYS A 115 5.83 -12.58 6.25
N MET A 116 7.12 -12.85 6.21
CA MET A 116 7.64 -14.20 6.29
C MET A 116 9.01 -14.22 6.98
N ASN A 117 9.17 -15.14 7.94
CA ASN A 117 10.43 -15.32 8.62
C ASN A 117 11.46 -16.00 7.70
N VAL A 118 12.63 -15.39 7.54
CA VAL A 118 13.73 -15.91 6.70
C VAL A 118 14.25 -17.28 7.13
N GLU A 119 14.13 -17.66 8.41
CA GLU A 119 14.56 -18.96 8.92
C GLU A 119 13.69 -20.10 8.37
N LYS A 120 12.40 -19.81 8.14
CA LYS A 120 11.41 -20.74 7.58
C LYS A 120 11.43 -20.78 6.05
N ALA A 121 12.07 -19.79 5.41
CA ALA A 121 12.00 -19.54 3.98
C ALA A 121 13.36 -19.58 3.28
N LYS A 122 14.16 -20.61 3.58
CA LYS A 122 15.56 -20.71 3.12
C LYS A 122 15.69 -20.74 1.60
N PHE A 123 14.79 -21.44 0.90
CA PHE A 123 14.82 -21.51 -0.55
C PHE A 123 14.49 -20.16 -1.17
N LEU A 124 13.50 -19.44 -0.62
CA LEU A 124 13.13 -18.11 -1.09
C LEU A 124 14.23 -17.07 -0.81
N VAL A 125 14.89 -17.14 0.35
CA VAL A 125 16.05 -16.29 0.70
C VAL A 125 17.18 -16.47 -0.32
N GLU A 126 17.50 -17.71 -0.70
CA GLU A 126 18.51 -17.99 -1.70
C GLU A 126 18.08 -17.52 -3.10
N LYS A 127 16.84 -17.84 -3.49
CA LYS A 127 16.30 -17.53 -4.82
C LYS A 127 16.17 -16.02 -5.07
N LEU A 128 15.68 -15.29 -4.08
CA LEU A 128 15.53 -13.83 -4.11
C LEU A 128 16.81 -13.08 -3.71
N LYS A 129 17.87 -13.81 -3.35
CA LYS A 129 19.19 -13.30 -2.95
C LYS A 129 19.11 -12.30 -1.80
N ILE A 130 18.33 -12.63 -0.77
CA ILE A 130 18.15 -11.80 0.42
C ILE A 130 19.41 -11.92 1.28
N ARG A 131 20.17 -10.83 1.38
CA ARG A 131 21.43 -10.78 2.17
C ARG A 131 21.38 -9.84 3.36
N VAL A 132 20.46 -8.87 3.33
CA VAL A 132 20.34 -7.80 4.31
C VAL A 132 18.87 -7.71 4.73
N LEU A 133 18.64 -7.51 6.03
CA LEU A 133 17.32 -7.36 6.60
C LEU A 133 17.16 -5.98 7.26
N PRO A 134 15.93 -5.43 7.30
CA PRO A 134 14.70 -5.94 6.68
C PRO A 134 14.72 -5.90 5.15
N ALA A 135 14.00 -6.79 4.49
CA ALA A 135 13.84 -6.78 3.03
C ALA A 135 12.36 -6.87 2.65
N VAL A 136 11.86 -5.87 1.94
CA VAL A 136 10.46 -5.80 1.49
C VAL A 136 10.42 -5.99 -0.02
N PHE A 137 9.62 -6.93 -0.49
CA PHE A 137 9.43 -7.22 -1.91
C PHE A 137 8.05 -6.80 -2.36
N CYS A 138 7.99 -6.12 -3.50
CA CYS A 138 6.79 -5.59 -4.10
C CYS A 138 6.47 -6.43 -5.34
N PHE A 139 5.32 -7.09 -5.33
CA PHE A 139 4.83 -7.96 -6.39
C PHE A 139 3.63 -7.31 -7.08
N LEU A 140 3.66 -7.33 -8.41
CA LEU A 140 2.49 -7.08 -9.24
C LEU A 140 2.25 -8.30 -10.12
N LYS A 141 1.09 -8.95 -9.97
CA LYS A 141 0.66 -10.11 -10.77
C LYS A 141 1.72 -11.21 -10.82
N GLY A 142 2.24 -11.62 -9.66
CA GLY A 142 3.29 -12.64 -9.57
C GLY A 142 4.70 -12.20 -9.93
N ILE A 143 4.91 -10.95 -10.38
CA ILE A 143 6.23 -10.46 -10.81
C ILE A 143 6.77 -9.49 -9.77
N VAL A 144 8.02 -9.72 -9.34
CA VAL A 144 8.76 -8.75 -8.51
C VAL A 144 8.98 -7.47 -9.30
N LYS A 145 8.33 -6.39 -8.89
CA LYS A 145 8.49 -5.06 -9.47
C LYS A 145 9.57 -4.25 -8.77
N ASP A 146 9.67 -4.43 -7.47
CA ASP A 146 10.58 -3.63 -6.66
C ASP A 146 10.99 -4.36 -5.39
N ARG A 147 12.07 -3.89 -4.78
CA ARG A 147 12.59 -4.36 -3.51
C ARG A 147 13.17 -3.20 -2.72
N ILE A 148 12.82 -3.13 -1.45
CA ILE A 148 13.37 -2.17 -0.49
C ILE A 148 14.24 -2.98 0.47
N ILE A 149 15.53 -2.66 0.53
CA ILE A 149 16.50 -3.38 1.35
C ILE A 149 17.03 -2.42 2.42
N GLY A 150 16.85 -2.79 3.69
CA GLY A 150 17.24 -1.96 4.82
C GLY A 150 16.51 -0.62 4.83
N PHE A 151 17.13 0.38 5.46
CA PHE A 151 16.55 1.73 5.61
C PHE A 151 17.28 2.79 4.79
N GLU A 152 18.26 2.42 3.95
CA GLU A 152 19.08 3.38 3.19
C GLU A 152 18.19 4.27 2.29
N GLU A 153 17.24 3.66 1.59
CA GLU A 153 16.25 4.35 0.74
C GLU A 153 15.16 5.08 1.53
N LEU A 154 15.10 4.88 2.85
CA LEU A 154 14.11 5.47 3.76
C LEU A 154 14.71 6.57 4.66
N GLY A 155 15.91 7.05 4.31
CA GLY A 155 16.63 8.10 5.04
C GLY A 155 17.69 7.58 6.03
N GLY A 156 17.97 6.27 6.04
CA GLY A 156 19.06 5.65 6.79
C GLY A 156 18.88 5.62 8.31
N SER A 157 17.75 6.10 8.83
CA SER A 157 17.47 6.20 10.26
C SER A 157 16.45 5.17 10.71
N ASP A 158 16.53 4.76 11.98
CA ASP A 158 15.55 3.88 12.63
C ASP A 158 14.23 4.63 12.98
N SER A 159 14.08 5.91 12.61
CA SER A 159 12.97 6.78 13.03
C SER A 159 12.33 7.50 11.83
N PHE A 160 12.30 6.85 10.67
CA PHE A 160 11.66 7.40 9.48
C PHE A 160 10.12 7.45 9.65
N GLN A 161 9.48 8.35 8.93
CA GLN A 161 8.02 8.48 8.96
C GLN A 161 7.37 7.48 7.99
N THR A 162 6.20 6.93 8.33
CA THR A 162 5.46 5.98 7.46
C THR A 162 5.27 6.51 6.04
N ILE A 163 5.07 7.83 5.88
CA ILE A 163 4.92 8.49 4.57
C ILE A 163 6.13 8.29 3.64
N VAL A 164 7.33 8.10 4.19
CA VAL A 164 8.55 7.86 3.39
C VAL A 164 8.47 6.47 2.74
N LEU A 165 8.12 5.45 3.54
CA LEU A 165 7.90 4.09 3.05
C LEU A 165 6.72 4.03 2.07
N GLU A 166 5.64 4.72 2.40
CA GLU A 166 4.45 4.84 1.55
C GLU A 166 4.81 5.41 0.17
N LYS A 167 5.49 6.55 0.12
CA LYS A 167 5.96 7.13 -1.16
C LYS A 167 6.85 6.17 -1.94
N ARG A 168 7.74 5.44 -1.26
CA ARG A 168 8.65 4.48 -1.89
C ARG A 168 7.90 3.29 -2.49
N LEU A 169 6.87 2.79 -1.81
CA LEU A 169 5.99 1.75 -2.30
C LEU A 169 5.13 2.24 -3.47
N ALA A 170 4.61 3.47 -3.40
CA ALA A 170 3.80 4.06 -4.46
C ALA A 170 4.56 4.20 -5.78
N GLN A 171 5.86 4.51 -5.73
CA GLN A 171 6.73 4.55 -6.91
C GLN A 171 6.82 3.21 -7.65
N SER A 172 6.62 2.09 -6.94
CA SER A 172 6.61 0.76 -7.56
C SER A 172 5.27 0.37 -8.19
N GLY A 173 4.22 1.17 -7.96
CA GLY A 173 2.86 0.92 -8.45
C GLY A 173 2.09 -0.17 -7.69
N VAL A 174 2.66 -0.71 -6.60
CA VAL A 174 1.95 -1.69 -5.74
C VAL A 174 0.93 -1.05 -4.81
N ILE A 175 1.05 0.24 -4.56
CA ILE A 175 0.01 1.04 -3.89
C ILE A 175 -0.25 2.30 -4.72
N GLU A 176 -1.47 2.79 -4.66
CA GLU A 176 -1.87 4.01 -5.36
C GLU A 176 -2.09 5.11 -4.32
N MET A 177 -1.24 6.13 -4.29
CA MET A 177 -1.49 7.27 -3.40
C MET A 177 -2.46 8.24 -4.04
N ALA A 178 -3.33 8.89 -3.24
CA ALA A 178 -4.15 9.98 -3.74
C ALA A 178 -3.26 11.13 -4.24
N GLU A 179 -3.59 11.71 -5.40
CA GLU A 179 -2.80 12.80 -6.03
C GLU A 179 -2.56 13.97 -5.07
N GLU A 180 -3.55 14.31 -4.24
CA GLU A 180 -3.44 15.36 -3.24
C GLU A 180 -2.35 15.09 -2.17
N GLU A 181 -2.07 13.83 -1.84
CA GLU A 181 -1.04 13.47 -0.86
C GLU A 181 0.37 13.46 -1.45
N LEU A 182 0.49 13.27 -2.77
CA LEU A 182 1.74 13.38 -3.51
C LEU A 182 2.22 14.83 -3.56
N GLU A 183 1.30 15.79 -3.77
CA GLU A 183 1.61 17.22 -3.89
C GLU A 183 1.81 17.93 -2.53
N LYS A 184 1.03 17.61 -1.50
CA LYS A 184 1.02 18.34 -0.22
C LYS A 184 2.29 18.20 0.64
N LYS A 185 3.27 17.37 0.25
CA LYS A 185 4.41 17.00 1.13
C LYS A 185 5.78 17.04 0.47
N THR A 186 5.99 17.90 -0.52
CA THR A 186 7.33 18.32 -1.00
C THR A 186 7.85 19.51 -0.16
N ILE A 187 7.77 19.43 1.17
CA ILE A 187 8.34 20.44 2.10
C ILE A 187 9.54 19.83 2.84
N PHE A 188 10.43 19.15 2.12
CA PHE A 188 11.78 18.87 2.58
C PHE A 188 12.79 19.29 1.51
N GLY A 189 13.04 20.60 1.47
CA GLY A 189 14.37 21.19 1.34
C GLY A 189 15.25 20.77 0.16
N HIS A 190 14.89 21.17 -1.06
CA HIS A 190 15.94 21.51 -2.03
C HIS A 190 16.58 22.83 -1.58
N LYS A 191 17.69 22.76 -0.82
CA LYS A 191 18.62 23.88 -0.70
C LYS A 191 19.26 24.06 -2.07
N LYS A 192 18.65 24.91 -2.91
CA LYS A 192 19.32 25.51 -4.06
C LYS A 192 20.55 26.21 -3.47
N ILE A 193 21.73 25.67 -3.73
CA ILE A 193 22.97 26.42 -3.59
C ILE A 193 22.78 27.58 -4.57
N GLN A 194 22.55 28.78 -4.05
CA GLN A 194 22.70 29.99 -4.84
C GLN A 194 24.17 30.03 -5.25
N GLU A 195 24.41 29.82 -6.54
CA GLU A 195 25.61 30.33 -7.19
C GLU A 195 25.68 31.82 -6.85
N LYS A 196 26.73 32.20 -6.14
CA LYS A 196 27.13 33.60 -6.02
C LYS A 196 27.61 34.01 -7.40
N ASP A 197 26.76 34.69 -8.15
CA ASP A 197 27.21 35.59 -9.21
C ASP A 197 27.98 36.72 -8.52
N GLU A 198 29.31 36.66 -8.61
CA GLU A 198 30.18 37.79 -8.26
C GLU A 198 30.02 38.85 -9.36
N ASP A 199 29.16 39.83 -9.10
CA ASP A 199 29.16 41.12 -9.80
C ASP A 199 30.50 41.81 -9.56
N SER A 200 31.43 41.67 -10.50
CA SER A 200 32.59 42.55 -10.64
C SER A 200 32.26 43.61 -11.67
N SER A 201 31.70 44.73 -11.20
CA SER A 201 31.70 45.99 -11.95
C SER A 201 32.85 46.84 -11.43
N ASP A 202 33.87 47.04 -12.26
CA ASP A 202 34.89 48.08 -12.07
C ASP A 202 35.12 48.71 -13.45
N ASP A 203 34.27 49.69 -13.77
CA ASP A 203 34.56 50.75 -14.72
C ASP A 203 35.04 51.95 -13.88
N ASP A 204 36.34 52.26 -13.92
CA ASP A 204 36.83 53.61 -13.60
C ASP A 204 38.02 53.97 -14.50
N ASP A 205 37.67 54.56 -15.64
CA ASP A 205 38.57 55.28 -16.53
C ASP A 205 38.77 56.70 -15.98
N GLY A 206 39.95 57.02 -15.45
CA GLY A 206 40.24 58.34 -14.89
C GLY A 206 41.70 58.79 -15.00
N TYR A 207 41.94 59.64 -16.01
CA TYR A 207 43.10 60.51 -16.34
C TYR A 207 44.20 59.97 -17.26
#